data_AF-A0A2U3B421-F1
#
_entry.id   AF-A0A2U3B421-F1
#
_cell.length_a   1.000
_cell.length_b   1.000
_cell.length_c   1.000
_cell.angle_alpha   90.00
_cell.angle_beta   90.00
_cell.angle_gamma   90.00
#
_symmetry.space_group_name_H-M   'P 1'
#
loop_
_entity.id
_entity.type
_entity.pdbx_description
1 polymer ?
#
loop_
_entity_poly.entity_id
_entity_poly.type
_entity_poly.pdbx_seq_one_letter_code
_entity_poly.pdbx_strand_id
1 'polypeptide(L)'
;MKTTSLIIICLFFNITFSQSLEETIGWIGQNTDGREQVSYDQENHKLSIISVRQFQNLLTAFVKEIDPNSVNSIGIIQDKNGWNSVVLNFKDGYANVKSYMRDKDFKVTGSVTNNNRAFLEIKVECDKEKILKFKKAFLHLFKTIGVQVKDGDLF
;
A
#
# COMPACT_ATOMS: atom_id res chain seq x y z
N MET A 1 -29.51 47.75 -21.03
CA MET A 1 -29.35 46.28 -21.01
C MET A 1 -28.36 45.92 -19.91
N LYS A 2 -28.80 45.22 -18.86
CA LYS A 2 -27.91 44.79 -17.77
C LYS A 2 -27.26 43.46 -18.18
N THR A 3 -25.96 43.48 -18.38
CA THR A 3 -25.15 42.27 -18.61
C THR A 3 -24.92 41.58 -17.28
N THR A 4 -25.69 40.52 -17.03
CA THR A 4 -25.47 39.63 -15.88
C THR A 4 -24.18 38.84 -16.14
N SER A 5 -23.12 39.16 -15.40
CA SER A 5 -21.87 38.38 -15.44
C SER A 5 -22.07 37.08 -14.68
N LEU A 6 -21.97 35.97 -15.39
CA LEU A 6 -22.01 34.62 -14.83
C LEU A 6 -20.64 34.31 -14.21
N ILE A 7 -20.54 34.33 -12.88
CA ILE A 7 -19.35 33.85 -12.17
C ILE A 7 -19.42 32.33 -12.16
N ILE A 8 -18.63 31.68 -13.02
CA ILE A 8 -18.41 30.24 -12.99
C ILE A 8 -17.44 29.96 -11.83
N ILE A 9 -17.97 29.54 -10.69
CA ILE A 9 -17.18 29.01 -9.58
C ILE A 9 -16.72 27.61 -10.00
N CYS A 10 -15.49 27.51 -10.50
CA CYS A 10 -14.80 26.23 -10.66
C CYS A 10 -14.50 25.65 -9.26
N LEU A 11 -15.44 24.87 -8.72
CA LEU A 11 -15.18 23.99 -7.58
C LEU A 11 -14.19 22.91 -8.05
N PHE A 12 -12.90 23.17 -7.82
CA PHE A 12 -11.91 22.12 -7.79
C PHE A 12 -12.33 21.16 -6.67
N PHE A 13 -12.93 20.03 -7.03
CA PHE A 13 -13.08 18.89 -6.16
C PHE A 13 -11.68 18.36 -5.84
N ASN A 14 -11.00 19.01 -4.90
CA ASN A 14 -9.99 18.33 -4.11
C ASN A 14 -10.76 17.26 -3.33
N ILE A 15 -10.82 16.05 -3.88
CA ILE A 15 -11.23 14.86 -3.15
C ILE A 15 -10.15 14.67 -2.08
N THR A 16 -10.25 15.41 -0.98
CA THR A 16 -9.48 15.16 0.22
C THR A 16 -9.94 13.80 0.71
N PHE A 17 -9.07 12.80 0.56
CA PHE A 17 -9.15 11.58 1.35
C PHE A 17 -9.25 12.02 2.82
N SER A 18 -10.46 11.94 3.38
CA SER A 18 -10.77 12.25 4.79
C SER A 18 -10.68 10.99 5.66
N GLN A 19 -10.09 9.92 5.14
CA GLN A 19 -10.03 8.65 5.82
C GLN A 19 -9.00 8.71 6.95
N SER A 20 -9.25 8.04 8.07
CA SER A 20 -8.25 7.80 9.10
C SER A 20 -7.20 6.77 8.62
N LEU A 21 -6.13 6.57 9.40
CA LEU A 21 -5.15 5.51 9.14
C LEU A 21 -5.84 4.13 9.15
N GLU A 22 -6.70 3.89 10.14
CA GLU A 22 -7.42 2.64 10.30
C GLU A 22 -8.40 2.40 9.14
N GLU A 23 -9.13 3.43 8.72
CA GLU A 23 -10.03 3.35 7.56
C GLU A 23 -9.25 3.04 6.27
N THR A 24 -8.08 3.64 6.10
CA THR A 24 -7.22 3.38 4.93
C THR A 24 -6.73 1.94 4.90
N ILE A 25 -6.24 1.44 6.05
CA ILE A 25 -5.79 0.05 6.22
C ILE A 25 -6.96 -0.92 6.00
N GLY A 26 -8.11 -0.64 6.60
CA GLY A 26 -9.33 -1.42 6.46
C GLY A 26 -9.79 -1.47 5.00
N TRP A 27 -9.75 -0.33 4.31
CA TRP A 27 -10.11 -0.25 2.88
C TRP A 27 -9.21 -1.14 2.02
N ILE A 28 -7.88 -1.14 2.24
CA ILE A 28 -6.95 -2.01 1.51
C ILE A 28 -7.30 -3.48 1.71
N GLY A 29 -7.50 -3.90 2.97
CA GLY A 29 -7.88 -5.28 3.29
C GLY A 29 -9.21 -5.69 2.66
N GLN A 30 -10.25 -4.88 2.81
CA GLN A 30 -11.58 -5.15 2.26
C GLN A 30 -11.59 -5.22 0.74
N ASN A 31 -10.81 -4.36 0.06
CA ASN A 31 -10.79 -4.31 -1.40
C ASN A 31 -9.91 -5.40 -2.05
N THR A 32 -9.24 -6.23 -1.25
CA THR A 32 -8.50 -7.42 -1.68
C THR A 32 -9.10 -8.72 -1.11
N ASP A 33 -10.33 -8.68 -0.59
CA ASP A 33 -10.98 -9.82 0.06
C ASP A 33 -10.14 -10.41 1.21
N GLY A 34 -9.39 -9.54 1.91
CA GLY A 34 -8.47 -9.92 2.99
C GLY A 34 -7.17 -10.56 2.54
N ARG A 35 -6.91 -10.70 1.24
CA ARG A 35 -5.70 -11.35 0.70
C ARG A 35 -4.45 -10.49 0.86
N GLU A 36 -4.57 -9.17 0.78
CA GLU A 36 -3.47 -8.24 1.03
C GLU A 36 -3.88 -7.27 2.14
N GLN A 37 -3.12 -7.27 3.23
CA GLN A 37 -3.39 -6.45 4.41
C GLN A 37 -2.15 -5.64 4.76
N VAL A 38 -2.37 -4.57 5.50
CA VAL A 38 -1.31 -3.70 5.99
C VAL A 38 -1.50 -3.48 7.48
N SER A 39 -0.42 -3.44 8.24
CA SER A 39 -0.46 -2.95 9.62
C SER A 39 0.70 -1.99 9.86
N TYR A 40 0.48 -1.02 10.75
CA TYR A 40 1.52 -0.10 11.18
C TYR A 40 1.68 -0.19 12.70
N ASP A 41 2.87 -0.59 13.12
CA ASP A 41 3.30 -0.56 14.51
C ASP A 41 3.85 0.85 14.80
N GLN A 42 3.07 1.63 15.56
CA GLN A 42 3.42 3.00 15.91
C GLN A 42 4.60 3.08 16.89
N GLU A 43 4.75 2.10 17.78
CA GLU A 43 5.80 2.09 18.80
C GLU A 43 7.16 1.79 18.19
N ASN A 44 7.21 0.81 17.27
CA ASN A 44 8.44 0.38 16.62
C ASN A 44 8.68 1.03 15.25
N HIS A 45 7.77 1.89 14.79
CA HIS A 45 7.79 2.51 13.47
C HIS A 45 7.99 1.49 12.34
N LYS A 46 7.21 0.39 12.37
CA LYS A 46 7.29 -0.68 11.37
C LYS A 46 6.00 -0.79 10.57
N LEU A 47 6.13 -0.84 9.25
CA LEU A 47 5.03 -1.16 8.36
C LEU A 47 5.12 -2.62 7.95
N SER A 48 4.05 -3.38 8.17
CA SER A 48 3.93 -4.76 7.72
C SER A 48 3.01 -4.84 6.51
N ILE A 49 3.50 -5.44 5.44
CA ILE A 49 2.69 -5.86 4.29
C ILE A 49 2.44 -7.36 4.42
N ILE A 50 1.17 -7.76 4.43
CA ILE A 50 0.75 -9.11 4.78
C ILE A 50 -0.04 -9.70 3.61
N SER A 51 0.51 -10.73 3.00
CA SER A 51 -0.16 -11.49 1.93
C SER A 51 -0.71 -12.80 2.51
N VAL A 52 -2.03 -12.88 2.65
CA VAL A 52 -2.73 -14.08 3.14
C VAL A 52 -3.00 -15.02 1.97
N ARG A 53 -2.65 -16.30 2.14
CA ARG A 53 -2.90 -17.36 1.18
C ARG A 53 -3.59 -18.52 1.88
N GLN A 54 -4.65 -19.01 1.27
CA GLN A 54 -5.35 -20.20 1.70
C GLN A 54 -5.19 -21.30 0.65
N PHE A 55 -4.82 -22.48 1.10
CA PHE A 55 -4.82 -23.70 0.29
C PHE A 55 -5.43 -24.82 1.11
N GLN A 56 -6.62 -25.28 0.71
CA GLN A 56 -7.43 -26.21 1.50
C GLN A 56 -7.67 -25.66 2.93
N ASN A 57 -7.26 -26.42 3.96
CA ASN A 57 -7.38 -26.05 5.37
C ASN A 57 -6.15 -25.27 5.90
N LEU A 58 -5.13 -25.05 5.06
CA LEU A 58 -3.94 -24.29 5.43
C LEU A 58 -4.17 -22.82 5.13
N LEU A 59 -4.09 -22.00 6.17
CA LEU A 59 -4.04 -20.54 6.08
C LEU A 59 -2.63 -20.10 6.46
N THR A 60 -2.00 -19.32 5.61
CA THR A 60 -0.65 -18.82 5.83
C THR A 60 -0.57 -17.36 5.41
N ALA A 61 0.03 -16.56 6.28
CA ALA A 61 0.33 -15.16 6.01
C ALA A 61 1.83 -15.00 5.72
N PHE A 62 2.17 -14.44 4.58
CA PHE A 62 3.52 -14.01 4.25
C PHE A 62 3.66 -12.55 4.66
N VAL A 63 4.54 -12.26 5.60
CA VAL A 63 4.72 -10.90 6.12
C VAL A 63 6.04 -10.35 5.64
N LYS A 64 6.01 -9.09 5.21
CA LYS A 64 7.18 -8.28 4.91
C LYS A 64 7.13 -7.02 5.76
N GLU A 65 8.06 -6.87 6.69
CA GLU A 65 8.22 -5.68 7.52
C GLU A 65 9.27 -4.75 6.91
N ILE A 66 8.95 -3.46 6.86
CA ILE A 66 9.84 -2.39 6.40
C ILE A 66 9.86 -1.23 7.39
N ASP A 67 10.93 -0.45 7.37
CA ASP A 67 10.88 0.92 7.87
C ASP A 67 10.16 1.80 6.84
N PRO A 68 9.00 2.41 7.15
CA PRO A 68 8.30 3.24 6.18
C PRO A 68 9.12 4.45 5.74
N ASN A 69 10.03 4.98 6.56
CA ASN A 69 10.91 6.08 6.17
C ASN A 69 11.89 5.70 5.06
N SER A 70 12.09 4.41 4.80
CA SER A 70 12.90 3.94 3.68
C SER A 70 12.21 4.09 2.32
N VAL A 71 10.91 4.39 2.27
CA VAL A 71 10.17 4.55 1.00
C VAL A 71 10.38 5.95 0.41
N ASN A 72 10.75 6.03 -0.87
CA ASN A 72 10.93 7.27 -1.63
C ASN A 72 9.69 7.61 -2.45
N SER A 73 9.14 6.63 -3.16
CA SER A 73 8.04 6.83 -4.09
C SER A 73 7.10 5.63 -4.16
N ILE A 74 5.88 5.88 -4.61
CA ILE A 74 4.86 4.86 -4.82
C ILE A 74 4.42 4.85 -6.27
N GLY A 75 4.68 3.73 -6.92
CA GLY A 75 4.38 3.46 -8.32
C GLY A 75 3.31 2.39 -8.52
N ILE A 76 3.02 2.09 -9.78
CA ILE A 76 2.21 0.92 -10.15
C ILE A 76 2.84 0.13 -11.29
N ILE A 77 2.62 -1.18 -11.30
CA ILE A 77 2.87 -2.04 -12.46
C ILE A 77 1.52 -2.56 -12.95
N GLN A 78 1.27 -2.44 -14.26
CA GLN A 78 0.07 -2.96 -14.89
C GLN A 78 0.39 -4.23 -15.68
N ASP A 79 -0.26 -5.34 -15.34
CA ASP A 79 -0.13 -6.61 -16.07
C ASP A 79 -1.39 -6.86 -16.93
N LYS A 80 -1.21 -7.52 -18.07
CA LYS A 80 -2.29 -7.83 -19.03
C LYS A 80 -3.22 -8.95 -18.53
N ASN A 81 -2.80 -9.71 -17.51
CA ASN A 81 -3.55 -10.84 -16.93
C ASN A 81 -4.48 -10.45 -15.77
N GLY A 82 -4.63 -9.15 -15.45
CA GLY A 82 -5.45 -8.67 -14.32
C GLY A 82 -4.71 -8.59 -12.98
N TRP A 83 -3.42 -8.93 -12.93
CA TRP A 83 -2.58 -8.83 -11.73
C TRP A 83 -1.75 -7.56 -11.76
N ASN A 84 -2.31 -6.47 -11.24
CA ASN A 84 -1.59 -5.22 -11.11
C ASN A 84 -0.84 -5.15 -9.78
N SER A 85 0.12 -4.24 -9.64
CA SER A 85 0.88 -4.08 -8.40
C SER A 85 0.98 -2.63 -7.96
N VAL A 86 0.92 -2.39 -6.66
CA VAL A 86 1.48 -1.17 -6.06
C VAL A 86 2.94 -1.44 -5.77
N VAL A 87 3.81 -0.49 -6.11
CA VAL A 87 5.25 -0.62 -5.92
C VAL A 87 5.71 0.43 -4.91
N LEU A 88 6.31 -0.01 -3.81
CA LEU A 88 7.02 0.86 -2.87
C LEU A 88 8.49 0.90 -3.28
N ASN A 89 8.94 2.01 -3.86
CA ASN A 89 10.35 2.17 -4.24
C ASN A 89 11.12 2.73 -3.04
N PHE A 90 12.26 2.14 -2.73
CA PHE A 90 13.07 2.53 -1.58
C PHE A 90 14.08 3.62 -1.93
N LYS A 91 14.38 4.48 -0.94
CA LYS A 91 15.42 5.50 -0.99
C LYS A 91 16.77 4.84 -1.26
N ASP A 92 17.63 5.55 -1.99
CA ASP A 92 19.00 5.14 -2.31
C ASP A 92 19.11 3.75 -2.97
N GLY A 93 18.01 3.27 -3.56
CA GLY A 93 17.93 1.99 -4.26
C GLY A 93 17.89 0.74 -3.37
N TYR A 94 17.89 0.84 -2.03
CA TYR A 94 17.80 -0.33 -1.14
C TYR A 94 17.15 -0.04 0.22
N ALA A 95 16.32 -0.97 0.71
CA ALA A 95 15.90 -1.05 2.11
C ALA A 95 16.01 -2.48 2.64
N ASN A 96 16.28 -2.62 3.94
CA ASN A 96 16.22 -3.91 4.60
C ASN A 96 14.76 -4.34 4.80
N VAL A 97 14.38 -5.44 4.16
CA VAL A 97 13.03 -6.02 4.26
C VAL A 97 13.12 -7.32 5.03
N LYS A 98 12.48 -7.35 6.21
CA LYS A 98 12.36 -8.56 7.02
C LYS A 98 11.15 -9.36 6.55
N SER A 99 11.36 -10.61 6.15
CA SER A 99 10.32 -11.49 5.61
C SER A 99 10.19 -12.76 6.42
N TYR A 100 8.97 -13.17 6.73
CA TYR A 100 8.66 -14.41 7.46
C TYR A 100 7.22 -14.87 7.19
N MET A 101 6.89 -16.09 7.63
CA MET A 101 5.53 -16.64 7.52
C MET A 101 4.86 -16.68 8.89
N ARG A 102 3.53 -16.56 8.91
CA ARG A 102 2.69 -16.85 10.07
C ARG A 102 1.64 -17.89 9.69
N ASP A 103 1.37 -18.81 10.62
CA ASP A 103 0.25 -19.74 10.49
C ASP A 103 -1.10 -19.10 10.90
N LYS A 104 -2.17 -19.89 10.88
CA LYS A 104 -3.51 -19.49 11.28
C LYS A 104 -3.64 -19.04 12.74
N ASP A 105 -2.70 -19.44 13.60
CA ASP A 105 -2.65 -19.07 15.02
C ASP A 105 -1.69 -17.88 15.23
N PHE A 106 -1.32 -17.19 14.14
CA PHE A 106 -0.41 -16.06 14.08
C PHE A 106 1.01 -16.35 14.59
N LYS A 107 1.39 -17.62 14.72
CA LYS A 107 2.74 -18.01 15.13
C LYS A 107 3.67 -17.91 13.94
N VAL A 108 4.87 -17.38 14.17
CA VAL A 108 5.91 -17.34 13.15
C VAL A 108 6.31 -18.77 12.79
N THR A 109 6.26 -19.09 11.51
CA THR A 109 6.67 -20.38 10.96
C THR A 109 7.78 -20.18 9.93
N GLY A 110 8.65 -21.18 9.80
CA GLY A 110 9.78 -21.13 8.87
C GLY A 110 10.89 -20.16 9.28
N SER A 111 11.74 -19.81 8.31
CA SER A 111 12.91 -18.95 8.54
C SER A 111 12.54 -17.48 8.43
N VAL A 112 13.07 -16.67 9.35
CA VAL A 112 13.07 -15.21 9.23
C VAL A 112 14.25 -14.82 8.36
N THR A 113 14.00 -14.03 7.32
CA THR A 113 15.04 -13.54 6.41
C THR A 113 15.07 -12.03 6.38
N ASN A 114 16.26 -11.44 6.27
CA ASN A 114 16.45 -10.01 6.06
C ASN A 114 17.17 -9.83 4.74
N ASN A 115 16.55 -9.15 3.78
CA ASN A 115 17.13 -8.96 2.45
C ASN A 115 17.06 -7.49 2.08
N ASN A 116 18.12 -6.99 1.44
CA ASN A 116 18.10 -5.66 0.84
C ASN A 116 17.33 -5.73 -0.48
N ARG A 117 16.32 -4.87 -0.63
CA ARG A 117 15.50 -4.80 -1.85
C ARG A 117 15.45 -3.36 -2.34
N ALA A 118 15.41 -3.16 -3.65
CA ALA A 118 15.23 -1.84 -4.26
C ALA A 118 13.77 -1.37 -4.26
N PHE A 119 12.85 -2.32 -4.28
CA PHE A 119 11.42 -2.04 -4.20
C PHE A 119 10.68 -3.21 -3.54
N LEU A 120 9.43 -2.93 -3.18
CA LEU A 120 8.48 -3.92 -2.72
C LEU A 120 7.19 -3.85 -3.54
N GLU A 121 6.89 -4.94 -4.26
CA GLU A 121 5.61 -5.13 -4.94
C GLU A 121 4.55 -5.70 -3.98
N ILE A 122 3.38 -5.06 -3.98
CA ILE A 122 2.12 -5.59 -3.47
C ILE A 122 1.24 -5.94 -4.66
N LYS A 123 1.10 -7.24 -4.95
CA LYS A 123 0.30 -7.73 -6.08
C LYS A 123 -1.18 -7.79 -5.72
N VAL A 124 -2.01 -7.20 -6.57
CA VAL A 124 -3.46 -7.14 -6.39
C VAL A 124 -4.16 -7.52 -7.69
N GLU A 125 -5.07 -8.49 -7.58
CA GLU A 125 -5.96 -8.87 -8.67
C GLU A 125 -7.05 -7.81 -8.83
N CYS A 126 -6.89 -6.92 -9.81
CA CYS A 126 -7.83 -5.82 -10.04
C CYS A 126 -7.66 -5.20 -11.43
N ASP A 127 -8.61 -4.37 -11.84
CA ASP A 127 -8.49 -3.60 -13.07
C ASP A 127 -7.59 -2.35 -12.93
N LYS A 128 -7.42 -1.63 -14.04
CA LYS A 128 -6.58 -0.42 -14.11
C LYS A 128 -7.10 0.74 -13.25
N GLU A 129 -8.41 0.86 -13.06
CA GLU A 129 -8.98 1.95 -12.26
C GLU A 129 -8.79 1.66 -10.77
N LYS A 130 -9.04 0.42 -10.36
CA LYS A 130 -8.92 -0.02 -8.97
C LYS A 130 -7.47 -0.01 -8.50
N ILE A 131 -6.48 -0.34 -9.34
CA ILE A 131 -5.06 -0.22 -8.91
C ILE A 131 -4.66 1.24 -8.61
N LEU A 132 -5.22 2.22 -9.33
CA LEU A 132 -4.99 3.63 -9.03
C LEU A 132 -5.59 4.03 -7.66
N LYS A 133 -6.72 3.43 -7.28
CA LYS A 133 -7.31 3.61 -5.94
C LYS A 133 -6.41 3.00 -4.85
N PHE A 134 -5.83 1.82 -5.09
CA PHE A 134 -4.83 1.25 -4.18
C PHE A 134 -3.60 2.14 -4.04
N LYS A 135 -3.03 2.64 -5.14
CA LYS A 135 -1.91 3.57 -5.07
C LYS A 135 -2.25 4.81 -4.22
N LYS A 136 -3.43 5.40 -4.42
CA LYS A 136 -3.91 6.53 -3.59
C LYS A 136 -4.05 6.15 -2.12
N ALA A 137 -4.57 4.96 -1.81
CA ALA A 137 -4.67 4.48 -0.44
C ALA A 137 -3.28 4.34 0.21
N PHE A 138 -2.29 3.81 -0.50
CA PHE A 138 -0.93 3.75 0.01
C PHE A 138 -0.30 5.15 0.18
N LEU A 139 -0.43 6.05 -0.78
CA LEU A 139 0.05 7.45 -0.63
C LEU A 139 -0.59 8.12 0.60
N HIS A 140 -1.89 7.91 0.80
CA HIS A 140 -2.61 8.40 1.96
C HIS A 140 -2.09 7.77 3.25
N LEU A 141 -1.91 6.44 3.31
CA LEU A 141 -1.35 5.73 4.45
C LEU A 141 -0.01 6.35 4.90
N PHE A 142 0.93 6.52 3.96
CA PHE A 142 2.24 7.11 4.25
C PHE A 142 2.13 8.54 4.78
N LYS A 143 1.26 9.35 4.17
CA LYS A 143 0.97 10.71 4.66
C LYS A 143 0.44 10.70 6.10
N THR A 144 -0.49 9.80 6.43
CA THR A 144 -1.13 9.75 7.75
C THR A 144 -0.16 9.29 8.84
N ILE A 145 0.83 8.45 8.51
CA ILE A 145 1.91 8.07 9.45
C ILE A 145 3.07 9.08 9.48
N GLY A 146 2.93 10.22 8.80
CA GLY A 146 3.94 11.30 8.82
C GLY A 146 5.14 11.08 7.91
N VAL A 147 5.06 10.16 6.94
CA VAL A 147 6.14 9.86 6.00
C VAL A 147 5.85 10.49 4.64
N GLN A 148 6.77 11.33 4.18
CA GLN A 148 6.67 11.95 2.86
C GLN A 148 7.16 10.96 1.79
N VAL A 149 6.27 10.63 0.86
CA VAL A 149 6.54 9.79 -0.31
C VAL A 149 6.09 10.50 -1.58
N LYS A 150 6.81 10.30 -2.68
CA LYS A 150 6.45 10.84 -3.99
C LYS A 150 5.39 9.97 -4.66
N ASP A 151 4.43 10.61 -5.33
CA ASP A 151 3.54 9.94 -6.27
C ASP A 151 4.26 9.79 -7.62
N GLY A 152 4.69 8.57 -7.96
CA GLY A 152 5.35 8.31 -9.24
C GLY A 152 6.26 7.09 -9.22
N ASP A 153 6.63 6.61 -10.41
CA ASP A 153 7.45 5.41 -10.61
C ASP A 153 8.97 5.70 -10.49
N LEU A 154 9.35 6.89 -10.03
CA LEU A 154 10.74 7.34 -10.00
C LEU A 154 11.50 6.68 -8.83
N PHE A 155 12.56 5.95 -9.17
CA PHE A 155 13.67 5.66 -8.26
C PHE A 155 14.34 6.97 -7.85
#